data_AF-C0W406-F1
#
_entry.id   AF-C0W406-F1
#
_cell.length_a   1.000
_cell.length_b   1.000
_cell.length_c   1.000
_cell.angle_alpha   90.00
_cell.angle_beta   90.00
_cell.angle_gamma   90.00
#
_symmetry.space_group_name_H-M   'P 1'
#
loop_
_entity.id
_entity.type
_entity.pdbx_description
1 polymer ?
#
loop_
_entity_poly.entity_id
_entity_poly.type
_entity_poly.pdbx_seq_one_letter_code
_entity_poly.pdbx_strand_id
1 'polypeptide(L)'
;GAAVATTAAGAAGLVDDLDQGAHDGEAPAKGLKGHLGALARGRVTTGALKILVIGAGSAVAGAVMTAADPRPHRGLGGLVDAGVRTVAIASWANVHNLLDLRPGRALKAAGLLAAPMALTQARRAPASAALAGGTLACCAAGLREDLAEQTMLGDTGANTVGALAGASLASHPSPVLRLTSACAGTALVLASEKISFSGVIARTPALAALDALGRRED
;
A
#
# COMPACT_ATOMS: atom_id res chain seq x y z
N GLY A 1 -4.53 5.07 14.42
CA GLY A 1 -3.94 4.01 13.58
C GLY A 1 -3.75 4.50 12.17
N ALA A 2 -4.81 4.47 11.34
CA ALA A 2 -4.74 4.79 9.92
C ALA A 2 -4.06 6.14 9.59
N ALA A 3 -4.41 7.22 10.30
CA ALA A 3 -3.78 8.54 10.08
C ALA A 3 -2.25 8.50 10.21
N VAL A 4 -1.71 7.77 11.19
CA VAL A 4 -0.25 7.62 11.36
C VAL A 4 0.36 6.87 10.18
N ALA A 5 -0.27 5.78 9.76
CA ALA A 5 0.21 5.00 8.62
C ALA A 5 0.19 5.81 7.32
N THR A 6 -0.91 6.51 7.04
CA THR A 6 -1.05 7.33 5.82
C THR A 6 -0.11 8.52 5.82
N THR A 7 0.08 9.19 6.96
CA THR A 7 1.04 10.31 7.07
C THR A 7 2.47 9.84 6.92
N ALA A 8 2.86 8.72 7.55
CA ALA A 8 4.18 8.15 7.38
C ALA A 8 4.43 7.71 5.92
N ALA A 9 3.45 7.06 5.30
CA ALA A 9 3.52 6.63 3.91
C ALA A 9 3.62 7.80 2.92
N GLY A 10 2.80 8.84 3.11
CA GLY A 10 2.86 10.05 2.30
C GLY A 10 4.14 10.83 2.49
N ALA A 11 4.62 10.98 3.74
CA ALA A 11 5.89 11.65 4.01
C ALA A 11 7.08 10.90 3.41
N ALA A 12 7.11 9.57 3.50
CA ALA A 12 8.13 8.74 2.89
C ALA A 12 8.12 8.87 1.36
N GLY A 13 6.92 8.82 0.75
CA GLY A 13 6.76 9.03 -0.68
C GLY A 13 7.14 10.43 -1.14
N LEU A 14 6.83 11.46 -0.36
CA LEU A 14 7.19 12.84 -0.67
C LEU A 14 8.70 13.06 -0.63
N VAL A 15 9.38 12.47 0.36
CA VAL A 15 10.84 12.50 0.42
C VAL A 15 11.44 11.82 -0.81
N ASP A 16 10.88 10.69 -1.25
CA ASP A 16 11.35 9.98 -2.45
C ASP A 16 11.11 10.79 -3.75
N ASP A 17 9.90 11.32 -3.92
CA ASP A 17 9.51 12.16 -5.06
C ASP A 17 10.38 13.43 -5.16
N LEU A 18 10.74 14.03 -4.02
CA LEU A 18 11.62 15.21 -3.97
C LEU A 18 13.10 14.87 -4.18
N ASP A 19 13.55 13.67 -3.79
CA ASP A 19 14.94 13.25 -3.96
C ASP A 19 15.29 13.04 -5.44
N GLN A 20 14.33 12.55 -6.24
CA GLN A 20 14.52 12.22 -7.66
C GLN A 20 15.74 11.32 -7.93
N GLY A 21 16.13 10.50 -6.95
CA GLY A 21 17.31 9.62 -7.03
C GLY A 21 18.65 10.33 -6.88
N ALA A 22 18.68 11.57 -6.40
CA ALA A 22 19.92 12.32 -6.15
C ALA A 22 20.88 11.57 -5.21
N HIS A 23 20.36 10.74 -4.30
CA HIS A 23 21.17 9.97 -3.35
C HIS A 23 21.36 8.49 -3.73
N ASP A 24 20.89 8.06 -4.89
CA ASP A 24 20.99 6.65 -5.32
C ASP A 24 22.35 6.28 -5.93
N GLY A 25 23.18 7.28 -6.27
CA GLY A 25 24.52 7.09 -6.83
C GLY A 25 24.53 6.50 -8.25
N GLU A 26 25.73 6.20 -8.77
CA GLU A 26 25.91 5.76 -10.17
C GLU A 26 25.36 4.35 -10.46
N ALA A 27 25.15 3.53 -9.44
CA ALA A 27 24.53 2.21 -9.55
C ALA A 27 23.37 2.09 -8.54
N PRO A 28 22.18 2.61 -8.89
CA PRO A 28 21.03 2.63 -8.01
C PRO A 28 20.70 1.23 -7.51
N ALA A 29 20.60 1.08 -6.18
CA ALA A 29 20.06 -0.12 -5.59
C ALA A 29 18.60 -0.27 -6.04
N LYS A 30 18.25 -1.40 -6.65
CA LYS A 30 16.88 -1.67 -7.08
C LYS A 30 16.27 -2.82 -6.30
N GLY A 31 14.99 -2.68 -6.00
CA GLY A 31 14.23 -3.69 -5.28
C GLY A 31 14.62 -3.82 -3.81
N LEU A 32 13.84 -4.59 -3.07
CA LEU A 32 13.99 -4.81 -1.64
C LEU A 32 15.38 -5.37 -1.30
N LYS A 33 15.87 -6.34 -2.09
CA LYS A 33 17.21 -6.92 -1.89
C LYS A 33 18.32 -5.90 -2.09
N GLY A 34 18.18 -5.01 -3.07
CA GLY A 34 19.15 -3.95 -3.36
C GLY A 34 19.29 -3.00 -2.17
N HIS A 35 18.17 -2.46 -1.69
CA HIS A 35 18.16 -1.46 -0.61
C HIS A 35 18.61 -2.08 0.73
N LEU A 36 18.13 -3.28 1.08
CA LEU A 36 18.58 -3.96 2.31
C LEU A 36 20.05 -4.36 2.23
N GLY A 37 20.54 -4.78 1.06
CA GLY A 37 21.95 -5.07 0.85
C GLY A 37 22.83 -3.82 0.95
N ALA A 38 22.36 -2.68 0.45
CA ALA A 38 23.04 -1.40 0.60
C ALA A 38 23.11 -0.98 2.08
N LEU A 39 21.99 -1.13 2.81
CA LEU A 39 21.92 -0.85 4.24
C LEU A 39 22.88 -1.75 5.04
N ALA A 40 22.96 -3.04 4.71
CA ALA A 40 23.91 -3.97 5.33
C ALA A 40 25.39 -3.58 5.09
N ARG A 41 25.68 -2.77 4.06
CA ARG A 41 27.00 -2.19 3.77
C ARG A 41 27.15 -0.76 4.30
N GLY A 42 26.23 -0.31 5.16
CA GLY A 42 26.25 1.03 5.76
C GLY A 42 25.81 2.16 4.83
N ARG A 43 25.21 1.86 3.67
CA ARG A 43 24.68 2.88 2.74
C ARG A 43 23.18 3.02 2.92
N VAL A 44 22.75 4.19 3.37
CA VAL A 44 21.33 4.54 3.46
C VAL A 44 20.86 5.06 2.10
N THR A 45 19.92 4.35 1.48
CA THR A 45 19.25 4.80 0.25
C THR A 45 17.88 5.37 0.61
N THR A 46 17.31 6.18 -0.28
CA THR A 46 15.90 6.65 -0.18
C THR A 46 14.94 5.48 -0.02
N GLY A 47 15.10 4.42 -0.82
CA GLY A 47 14.30 3.19 -0.68
C GLY A 47 14.40 2.52 0.70
N ALA A 48 15.58 2.51 1.34
CA ALA A 48 15.73 1.96 2.69
C ALA A 48 15.06 2.85 3.75
N LEU A 49 15.18 4.18 3.60
CA LEU A 49 14.47 5.14 4.46
C LEU A 49 12.95 4.99 4.31
N LYS A 50 12.46 4.84 3.08
CA LYS A 50 11.04 4.61 2.77
C LYS A 50 10.51 3.35 3.44
N ILE A 51 11.21 2.23 3.32
CA ILE A 51 10.87 0.98 4.00
C ILE A 51 10.81 1.18 5.52
N LEU A 52 11.78 1.88 6.10
CA LEU A 52 11.83 2.15 7.52
C LEU A 52 10.66 3.01 8.00
N VAL A 53 10.38 4.13 7.32
CA VAL A 53 9.33 5.09 7.69
C VAL A 53 7.94 4.45 7.53
N ILE A 54 7.67 3.80 6.40
CA ILE A 54 6.41 3.08 6.16
C ILE A 54 6.25 1.95 7.18
N GLY A 55 7.31 1.17 7.42
CA GLY A 55 7.31 0.07 8.37
C GLY A 55 7.02 0.54 9.81
N ALA A 56 7.70 1.60 10.26
CA ALA A 56 7.51 2.16 11.59
C ALA A 56 6.12 2.77 11.76
N GLY A 57 5.65 3.55 10.79
CA GLY A 57 4.29 4.11 10.80
C GLY A 57 3.21 3.02 10.82
N SER A 58 3.43 1.95 10.06
CA SER A 58 2.56 0.77 10.05
C SER A 58 2.59 0.01 11.39
N ALA A 59 3.75 -0.08 12.04
CA ALA A 59 3.89 -0.74 13.34
C ALA A 59 3.14 0.00 14.44
N VAL A 60 3.29 1.33 14.47
CA VAL A 60 2.51 2.19 15.38
C VAL A 60 1.02 2.07 15.08
N ALA A 61 0.63 2.10 13.80
CA ALA A 61 -0.75 1.93 13.41
C ALA A 61 -1.32 0.58 13.86
N GLY A 62 -0.60 -0.52 13.61
CA GLY A 62 -0.98 -1.87 14.02
C GLY A 62 -1.17 -2.00 15.53
N ALA A 63 -0.21 -1.49 16.32
CA ALA A 63 -0.30 -1.47 17.78
C ALA A 63 -1.52 -0.68 18.27
N VAL A 64 -1.75 0.53 17.73
CA VAL A 64 -2.90 1.36 18.09
C VAL A 64 -4.21 0.67 17.74
N MET A 65 -4.30 0.02 16.58
CA MET A 65 -5.51 -0.66 16.13
C MET A 65 -5.81 -1.91 16.96
N THR A 66 -4.80 -2.69 17.33
CA THR A 66 -4.96 -3.84 18.24
C THR A 66 -5.35 -3.38 19.64
N ALA A 67 -4.76 -2.29 20.15
CA ALA A 67 -5.13 -1.74 21.45
C ALA A 67 -6.56 -1.19 21.50
N ALA A 68 -7.06 -0.67 20.38
CA ALA A 68 -8.42 -0.16 20.23
C ALA A 68 -9.45 -1.24 19.86
N ASP A 69 -9.03 -2.51 19.69
CA ASP A 69 -9.94 -3.59 19.31
C ASP A 69 -10.93 -3.89 20.45
N PRO A 70 -12.25 -3.92 20.20
CA PRO A 70 -13.25 -4.27 21.21
C PRO A 70 -13.10 -5.67 21.80
N ARG A 71 -12.39 -6.58 21.12
CA ARG A 71 -12.10 -7.95 21.55
C ARG A 71 -10.60 -8.18 21.62
N PRO A 72 -9.90 -7.52 22.56
CA PRO A 72 -8.45 -7.48 22.55
C PRO A 72 -7.85 -8.86 22.85
N HIS A 73 -6.92 -9.30 22.01
CA HIS A 73 -6.02 -10.40 22.34
C HIS A 73 -4.95 -9.91 23.33
N ARG A 74 -4.65 -10.70 24.37
CA ARG A 74 -3.63 -10.37 25.38
C ARG A 74 -2.33 -11.16 25.15
N GLY A 75 -1.23 -10.61 25.65
CA GLY A 75 0.09 -11.24 25.55
C GLY A 75 0.50 -11.50 24.10
N LEU A 76 0.99 -12.71 23.82
CA LEU A 76 1.47 -13.11 22.50
C LEU A 76 0.42 -12.94 21.40
N GLY A 77 -0.86 -13.22 21.69
CA GLY A 77 -1.94 -13.05 20.70
C GLY A 77 -2.14 -11.60 20.26
N GLY A 78 -1.98 -10.65 21.17
CA GLY A 78 -2.04 -9.22 20.85
C GLY A 78 -0.83 -8.78 20.02
N LEU A 79 0.36 -9.28 20.34
CA LEU A 79 1.57 -8.99 19.56
C LEU A 79 1.48 -9.54 18.13
N VAL A 80 0.96 -10.76 17.97
CA VAL A 80 0.74 -11.37 16.65
C VAL A 80 -0.29 -10.57 15.86
N ASP A 81 -1.42 -10.18 16.46
CA ASP A 81 -2.43 -9.37 15.77
C ASP A 81 -1.87 -8.00 15.33
N ALA A 82 -1.12 -7.33 16.20
CA ALA A 82 -0.46 -6.07 15.86
C ALA A 82 0.54 -6.25 14.71
N GLY A 83 1.32 -7.34 14.72
CA GLY A 83 2.22 -7.71 13.63
C GLY A 83 1.50 -7.96 12.31
N VAL A 84 0.40 -8.72 12.32
CA VAL A 84 -0.41 -8.97 11.11
C VAL A 84 -0.96 -7.68 10.53
N ARG A 85 -1.49 -6.78 11.37
CA ARG A 85 -2.00 -5.46 10.94
C ARG A 85 -0.88 -4.60 10.36
N THR A 86 0.29 -4.60 11.01
CA THR A 86 1.48 -3.89 10.54
C THR A 86 1.87 -4.35 9.14
N VAL A 87 1.99 -5.66 8.93
CA VAL A 87 2.36 -6.25 7.64
C VAL A 87 1.30 -5.95 6.58
N ALA A 88 0.01 -6.06 6.90
CA ALA A 88 -1.05 -5.70 5.97
C ALA A 88 -0.92 -4.24 5.50
N ILE A 89 -0.76 -3.29 6.41
CA ILE A 89 -0.64 -1.87 6.07
C ILE A 89 0.61 -1.61 5.20
N ALA A 90 1.79 -2.07 5.67
CA ALA A 90 3.06 -1.79 4.99
C ALA A 90 3.14 -2.45 3.62
N SER A 91 2.67 -3.70 3.50
CA SER A 91 2.70 -4.42 2.23
C SER A 91 1.74 -3.82 1.21
N TRP A 92 0.53 -3.40 1.60
CA TRP A 92 -0.40 -2.76 0.67
C TRP A 92 0.03 -1.35 0.26
N ALA A 93 0.71 -0.59 1.12
CA ALA A 93 1.40 0.63 0.71
C ALA A 93 2.40 0.35 -0.44
N ASN A 94 3.29 -0.63 -0.23
CA ASN A 94 4.29 -0.98 -1.24
C ASN A 94 3.68 -1.59 -2.51
N VAL A 95 2.64 -2.41 -2.41
CA VAL A 95 1.93 -2.97 -3.57
C VAL A 95 1.34 -1.87 -4.44
N HIS A 96 0.73 -0.84 -3.86
CA HIS A 96 0.17 0.25 -4.65
C HIS A 96 1.26 1.08 -5.32
N ASN A 97 2.40 1.28 -4.65
CA ASN A 97 3.60 1.86 -5.28
C ASN A 97 4.08 1.06 -6.49
N LEU A 98 4.10 -0.28 -6.38
CA LEU A 98 4.49 -1.18 -7.48
C LEU A 98 3.48 -1.17 -8.64
N LEU A 99 2.24 -0.78 -8.37
CA LEU A 99 1.19 -0.64 -9.37
C LEU A 99 1.17 0.75 -10.00
N ASP A 100 1.80 1.77 -9.41
CA ASP A 100 1.84 3.14 -9.93
C ASP A 100 2.84 3.34 -11.08
N LEU A 101 2.79 2.44 -12.07
CA LEU A 101 3.62 2.48 -13.28
C LEU A 101 2.81 2.87 -14.52
N ARG A 102 1.49 2.97 -14.39
CA ARG A 102 0.58 3.34 -15.47
C ARG A 102 -0.62 4.12 -14.92
N PRO A 103 -1.11 5.09 -15.70
CA PRO A 103 -2.26 5.92 -15.37
C PRO A 103 -3.45 5.15 -14.80
N GLY A 104 -3.88 5.56 -13.60
CA GLY A 104 -5.03 5.06 -12.87
C GLY A 104 -4.92 3.63 -12.34
N ARG A 105 -3.81 2.91 -12.56
CA ARG A 105 -3.70 1.50 -12.16
C ARG A 105 -3.76 1.34 -10.64
N ALA A 106 -2.96 2.11 -9.90
CA ALA A 106 -2.94 2.05 -8.45
C ALA A 106 -4.31 2.42 -7.86
N LEU A 107 -4.98 3.46 -8.37
CA LEU A 107 -6.31 3.88 -7.92
C LEU A 107 -7.40 2.85 -8.21
N LYS A 108 -7.38 2.19 -9.37
CA LYS A 108 -8.31 1.10 -9.69
C LYS A 108 -8.12 -0.07 -8.73
N ALA A 109 -6.88 -0.47 -8.47
CA ALA A 109 -6.58 -1.55 -7.54
C ALA A 109 -7.07 -1.21 -6.11
N ALA A 110 -6.80 0.01 -5.65
CA ALA A 110 -7.29 0.51 -4.36
C ALA A 110 -8.82 0.50 -4.29
N GLY A 111 -9.47 0.99 -5.35
CA GLY A 111 -10.94 1.02 -5.44
C GLY A 111 -11.56 -0.37 -5.40
N LEU A 112 -11.00 -1.33 -6.14
CA LEU A 112 -11.47 -2.72 -6.15
C LEU A 112 -11.28 -3.42 -4.80
N LEU A 113 -10.19 -3.12 -4.08
CA LEU A 113 -9.96 -3.62 -2.73
C LEU A 113 -10.93 -3.00 -1.72
N ALA A 114 -11.17 -1.70 -1.82
CA ALA A 114 -11.98 -0.95 -0.85
C ALA A 114 -13.48 -1.13 -1.05
N ALA A 115 -13.97 -1.24 -2.30
CA ALA A 115 -15.40 -1.24 -2.60
C ALA A 115 -16.20 -2.31 -1.83
N PRO A 116 -15.80 -3.60 -1.78
CA PRO A 116 -16.55 -4.61 -1.05
C PRO A 116 -16.67 -4.29 0.44
N MET A 117 -15.61 -3.72 1.04
CA MET A 117 -15.56 -3.38 2.45
C MET A 117 -16.47 -2.20 2.77
N ALA A 118 -16.43 -1.15 1.95
CA ALA A 118 -17.28 0.03 2.10
C ALA A 118 -18.78 -0.33 1.95
N LEU A 119 -19.11 -1.16 0.96
CA LEU A 119 -20.50 -1.47 0.61
C LEU A 119 -21.16 -2.50 1.54
N THR A 120 -20.39 -3.46 2.06
CA THR A 120 -20.97 -4.61 2.78
C THR A 120 -20.75 -4.58 4.29
N GLN A 121 -19.76 -3.82 4.77
CA GLN A 121 -19.33 -3.89 6.17
C GLN A 121 -19.71 -2.69 7.03
N ALA A 122 -20.44 -1.69 6.51
CA ALA A 122 -20.78 -0.47 7.24
C ALA A 122 -21.36 -0.71 8.65
N ARG A 123 -22.24 -1.72 8.80
CA ARG A 123 -22.84 -2.08 10.10
C ARG A 123 -21.99 -3.02 10.95
N ARG A 124 -21.23 -3.92 10.32
CA ARG A 124 -20.51 -5.01 11.00
C ARG A 124 -19.08 -4.63 11.40
N ALA A 125 -18.47 -3.72 10.65
CA ALA A 125 -17.11 -3.25 10.83
C ALA A 125 -17.01 -1.75 10.45
N PRO A 126 -17.64 -0.84 11.21
CA PRO A 126 -17.76 0.57 10.84
C PRO A 126 -16.40 1.25 10.62
N ALA A 127 -15.39 0.94 11.43
CA ALA A 127 -14.04 1.48 11.25
C ALA A 127 -13.41 1.04 9.92
N SER A 128 -13.51 -0.26 9.58
CA SER A 128 -13.01 -0.81 8.32
C SER A 128 -13.76 -0.21 7.12
N ALA A 129 -15.09 -0.14 7.18
CA ALA A 129 -15.91 0.45 6.13
C ALA A 129 -15.64 1.96 5.95
N ALA A 130 -15.40 2.72 7.04
CA ALA A 130 -15.07 4.13 6.96
C ALA A 130 -13.72 4.38 6.26
N LEU A 131 -12.69 3.58 6.58
CA LEU A 131 -11.39 3.65 5.91
C LEU A 131 -11.47 3.25 4.44
N ALA A 132 -12.27 2.22 4.13
CA ALA A 132 -12.57 1.85 2.75
C ALA A 132 -13.30 2.98 2.00
N GLY A 133 -14.28 3.62 2.63
CA GLY A 133 -14.97 4.80 2.08
C GLY A 133 -14.01 5.95 1.82
N GLY A 134 -13.09 6.24 2.75
CA GLY A 134 -12.02 7.21 2.55
C GLY A 134 -11.11 6.85 1.37
N THR A 135 -10.76 5.57 1.21
CA THR A 135 -9.99 5.09 0.05
C THR A 135 -10.73 5.36 -1.26
N LEU A 136 -12.02 5.03 -1.32
CA LEU A 136 -12.86 5.29 -2.50
C LEU A 136 -12.98 6.79 -2.80
N ALA A 137 -13.06 7.62 -1.77
CA ALA A 137 -13.07 9.08 -1.94
C ALA A 137 -11.74 9.59 -2.52
N CYS A 138 -10.60 9.09 -2.04
CA CYS A 138 -9.29 9.39 -2.64
C CYS A 138 -9.22 8.94 -4.11
N CYS A 139 -9.71 7.74 -4.42
CA CYS A 139 -9.79 7.27 -5.81
C CYS A 139 -10.66 8.20 -6.65
N ALA A 140 -11.88 8.53 -6.20
CA ALA A 140 -12.77 9.41 -6.95
C ALA A 140 -12.19 10.81 -7.18
N ALA A 141 -11.39 11.32 -6.23
CA ALA A 141 -10.77 12.64 -6.31
C ALA A 141 -9.57 12.72 -7.26
N GLY A 142 -8.86 11.61 -7.50
CA GLY A 142 -7.65 11.61 -8.33
C GLY A 142 -7.74 10.81 -9.63
N LEU A 143 -8.73 9.92 -9.76
CA LEU A 143 -8.77 8.93 -10.85
C LEU A 143 -8.92 9.59 -12.23
N ARG A 144 -9.68 10.69 -12.34
CA ARG A 144 -9.91 11.32 -13.64
C ARG A 144 -8.64 11.98 -14.16
N GLU A 145 -7.98 12.75 -13.32
CA GLU A 145 -6.75 13.48 -13.64
C GLU A 145 -5.59 12.51 -13.89
N ASP A 146 -5.50 11.44 -13.10
CA ASP A 146 -4.55 10.34 -13.27
C ASP A 146 -4.78 9.61 -14.61
N LEU A 147 -6.02 9.19 -14.91
CA LEU A 147 -6.36 8.55 -16.19
C LEU A 147 -6.16 9.48 -17.40
N ALA A 148 -6.30 10.79 -17.22
CA ALA A 148 -6.05 11.79 -18.25
C ALA A 148 -4.55 12.10 -18.44
N GLU A 149 -3.69 11.47 -17.64
CA GLU A 149 -2.23 11.66 -17.62
C GLU A 149 -1.83 13.12 -17.30
N GLN A 150 -2.70 13.85 -16.60
CA GLN A 150 -2.46 15.24 -16.18
C GLN A 150 -1.65 15.32 -14.90
N THR A 151 -1.80 14.31 -14.05
CA THR A 151 -1.09 14.15 -12.78
C THR A 151 -0.72 12.68 -12.64
N MET A 152 0.41 12.38 -12.00
CA MET A 152 0.67 11.04 -11.48
C MET A 152 0.52 11.07 -9.97
N LEU A 153 0.13 9.95 -9.36
CA LEU A 153 0.11 9.85 -7.89
C LEU A 153 1.51 10.02 -7.30
N GLY A 154 2.52 9.46 -7.98
CA GLY A 154 3.87 9.39 -7.47
C GLY A 154 3.95 8.50 -6.23
N ASP A 155 5.13 8.42 -5.64
CA ASP A 155 5.34 7.62 -4.45
C ASP A 155 4.53 8.19 -3.28
N THR A 156 4.35 9.51 -3.20
CA THR A 156 3.49 10.16 -2.19
C THR A 156 2.06 9.61 -2.24
N GLY A 157 1.41 9.69 -3.41
CA GLY A 157 0.01 9.31 -3.57
C GLY A 157 -0.20 7.80 -3.47
N ALA A 158 0.64 7.02 -4.17
CA ALA A 158 0.50 5.57 -4.24
C ALA A 158 0.71 4.89 -2.88
N ASN A 159 1.74 5.28 -2.12
CA ASN A 159 1.95 4.73 -0.78
C ASN A 159 0.84 5.15 0.19
N THR A 160 0.37 6.41 0.11
CA THR A 160 -0.70 6.92 1.00
C THR A 160 -2.01 6.16 0.78
N VAL A 161 -2.45 6.03 -0.48
CA VAL A 161 -3.67 5.30 -0.83
C VAL A 161 -3.53 3.82 -0.49
N GLY A 162 -2.38 3.20 -0.77
CA GLY A 162 -2.11 1.81 -0.42
C GLY A 162 -2.10 1.57 1.10
N ALA A 163 -1.53 2.49 1.89
CA ALA A 163 -1.56 2.42 3.35
C ALA A 163 -2.98 2.56 3.90
N LEU A 164 -3.81 3.42 3.29
CA LEU A 164 -5.22 3.59 3.69
C LEU A 164 -6.04 2.33 3.37
N ALA A 165 -5.87 1.75 2.18
CA ALA A 165 -6.49 0.48 1.80
C ALA A 165 -6.03 -0.67 2.72
N GLY A 166 -4.72 -0.73 3.01
CA GLY A 166 -4.13 -1.68 3.97
C GLY A 166 -4.67 -1.50 5.38
N ALA A 167 -4.89 -0.26 5.85
CA ALA A 167 -5.48 0.04 7.15
C ALA A 167 -6.96 -0.36 7.22
N SER A 168 -7.70 -0.25 6.11
CA SER A 168 -9.06 -0.79 6.01
C SER A 168 -9.06 -2.30 6.24
N LEU A 169 -8.21 -3.04 5.52
CA LEU A 169 -8.05 -4.50 5.65
C LEU A 169 -7.59 -4.89 7.05
N ALA A 170 -6.62 -4.16 7.61
CA ALA A 170 -6.12 -4.35 8.97
C ALA A 170 -7.18 -4.03 10.03
N SER A 171 -8.20 -3.23 9.74
CA SER A 171 -9.33 -2.96 10.64
C SER A 171 -10.45 -3.99 10.54
N HIS A 172 -10.39 -4.91 9.57
CA HIS A 172 -11.45 -5.87 9.35
C HIS A 172 -11.57 -6.82 10.57
N PRO A 173 -12.77 -7.13 11.09
CA PRO A 173 -12.94 -7.89 12.33
C PRO A 173 -12.48 -9.35 12.22
N SER A 174 -12.51 -9.93 11.02
CA SER A 174 -12.04 -11.31 10.78
C SER A 174 -10.50 -11.39 10.80
N PRO A 175 -9.89 -12.10 11.76
CA PRO A 175 -8.44 -12.30 11.82
C PRO A 175 -7.92 -13.08 10.60
N VAL A 176 -8.72 -14.00 10.06
CA VAL A 176 -8.39 -14.75 8.84
C VAL A 176 -8.23 -13.80 7.66
N LEU A 177 -9.15 -12.84 7.48
CA LEU A 177 -9.04 -11.86 6.40
C LEU A 177 -7.84 -10.93 6.59
N ARG A 178 -7.53 -10.52 7.84
CA ARG A 178 -6.32 -9.74 8.13
C ARG A 178 -5.05 -10.50 7.76
N LEU A 179 -4.95 -11.76 8.18
CA LEU A 179 -3.79 -12.61 7.89
C LEU A 179 -3.66 -12.90 6.40
N THR A 180 -4.75 -13.30 5.72
CA THR A 180 -4.75 -13.54 4.28
C THR A 180 -4.34 -12.30 3.51
N SER A 181 -4.83 -11.12 3.91
CA SER A 181 -4.44 -9.83 3.32
C SER A 181 -2.94 -9.55 3.50
N ALA A 182 -2.40 -9.72 4.71
CA ALA A 182 -0.98 -9.55 5.01
C ALA A 182 -0.10 -10.50 4.18
N CYS A 183 -0.48 -11.77 4.09
CA CYS A 183 0.20 -12.77 3.29
C CYS A 183 0.14 -12.45 1.79
N ALA A 184 -1.03 -12.06 1.27
CA ALA A 184 -1.21 -11.72 -0.14
C ALA A 184 -0.39 -10.48 -0.53
N GLY A 185 -0.45 -9.40 0.26
CA GLY A 185 0.35 -8.20 0.03
C GLY A 185 1.85 -8.51 0.05
N THR A 186 2.31 -9.26 1.07
CA THR A 186 3.72 -9.67 1.16
C THR A 186 4.14 -10.54 -0.03
N ALA A 187 3.31 -11.50 -0.44
CA ALA A 187 3.59 -12.37 -1.58
C ALA A 187 3.71 -11.56 -2.88
N LEU A 188 2.86 -10.55 -3.09
CA LEU A 188 2.96 -9.64 -4.22
C LEU A 188 4.27 -8.85 -4.17
N VAL A 189 4.61 -8.24 -3.04
CA VAL A 189 5.90 -7.53 -2.88
C VAL A 189 7.07 -8.44 -3.25
N LEU A 190 7.11 -9.68 -2.73
CA LEU A 190 8.18 -10.62 -3.04
C LEU A 190 8.16 -11.11 -4.51
N ALA A 191 6.99 -11.24 -5.12
CA ALA A 191 6.86 -11.61 -6.52
C ALA A 191 7.39 -10.52 -7.46
N SER A 192 7.24 -9.24 -7.08
CA SER A 192 7.70 -8.11 -7.88
C SER A 192 9.21 -8.09 -8.11
N GLU A 193 10.00 -8.70 -7.21
CA GLU A 193 11.46 -8.85 -7.35
C GLU A 193 11.86 -9.76 -8.53
N LYS A 194 10.94 -10.60 -9.00
CA LYS A 194 11.20 -11.61 -10.04
C LYS A 194 10.33 -11.44 -11.28
N ILE A 195 9.17 -10.81 -11.13
CA ILE A 195 8.13 -10.78 -12.17
C ILE A 195 7.64 -9.34 -12.35
N SER A 196 7.63 -8.87 -13.60
CA SER A 196 7.02 -7.59 -13.95
C SER A 196 5.49 -7.69 -13.86
N PHE A 197 4.88 -6.95 -12.93
CA PHE A 197 3.42 -6.83 -12.83
C PHE A 197 2.80 -6.26 -14.09
N SER A 198 3.41 -5.24 -14.69
CA SER A 198 2.97 -4.71 -16.00
C SER A 198 2.94 -5.81 -17.06
N GLY A 199 3.97 -6.67 -17.10
CA GLY A 199 4.01 -7.80 -18.03
C GLY A 199 3.00 -8.90 -17.71
N VAL A 200 2.61 -9.09 -16.44
CA VAL A 200 1.53 -10.01 -16.04
C VAL A 200 0.17 -9.47 -16.47
N ILE A 201 -0.08 -8.20 -16.17
CA ILE A 201 -1.34 -7.53 -16.49
C ILE A 201 -1.56 -7.52 -18.00
N ALA A 202 -0.54 -7.15 -18.78
CA ALA A 202 -0.63 -7.08 -20.23
C ALA A 202 -0.92 -8.42 -20.91
N ARG A 203 -0.42 -9.54 -20.37
CA ARG A 203 -0.64 -10.88 -20.94
C ARG A 203 -1.91 -11.58 -20.46
N THR A 204 -2.66 -10.98 -19.54
CA THR A 204 -3.90 -11.55 -19.00
C THR A 204 -5.09 -10.74 -19.50
N PRO A 205 -5.92 -11.24 -20.44
CA PRO A 205 -6.91 -10.43 -21.16
C PRO A 205 -7.85 -9.63 -20.25
N ALA A 206 -8.37 -10.24 -19.18
CA ALA A 206 -9.25 -9.54 -18.25
C ALA A 206 -8.54 -8.43 -17.46
N LEU A 207 -7.28 -8.65 -17.06
CA LEU A 207 -6.50 -7.64 -16.34
C LEU A 207 -6.06 -6.52 -17.29
N ALA A 208 -5.68 -6.85 -18.53
CA ALA A 208 -5.34 -5.87 -19.56
C ALA A 208 -6.54 -4.96 -19.88
N ALA A 209 -7.73 -5.54 -20.05
CA ALA A 209 -8.95 -4.77 -20.27
C ALA A 209 -9.26 -3.83 -19.11
N LEU A 210 -9.12 -4.31 -17.87
CA LEU A 210 -9.30 -3.48 -16.66
C LEU A 210 -8.24 -2.38 -16.55
N ASP A 211 -6.98 -2.67 -16.85
CA ASP A 211 -5.86 -1.73 -16.85
C ASP A 211 -6.07 -0.62 -17.89
N ALA A 212 -6.57 -0.97 -19.08
CA ALA A 212 -6.87 -0.05 -20.17
C ALA A 212 -8.14 0.78 -19.94
N LEU A 213 -9.12 0.28 -19.18
CA LEU A 213 -10.42 0.92 -19.00
C LEU A 213 -10.30 2.40 -18.56
N GLY A 214 -10.79 3.32 -19.39
CA GLY A 214 -10.81 4.76 -19.08
C GLY A 214 -9.48 5.48 -19.31
N ARG A 215 -8.43 4.79 -19.79
CA ARG A 215 -7.20 5.44 -20.28
C ARG A 215 -7.43 6.00 -21.68
N ARG A 216 -6.62 6.99 -22.05
CA ARG A 216 -6.57 7.47 -23.43
C ARG A 216 -5.99 6.37 -24.33
N GLU A 217 -6.66 6.12 -25.44
CA GLU A 217 -6.10 5.31 -26.53
C GLU A 217 -5.19 6.26 -27.33
N ASP A 218 -3.92 5.91 -27.44
CA ASP A 218 -2.97 6.55 -28.35
C ASP A 218 -3.24 6.11 -29.80
#